data_AF-A0A2T9VD58-F1
#
_entry.id   AF-A0A2T9VD58-F1
#
_cell.length_a   1.000
_cell.length_b   1.000
_cell.length_c   1.000
_cell.angle_alpha   90.00
_cell.angle_beta   90.00
_cell.angle_gamma   90.00
#
_symmetry.space_group_name_H-M   'P 1'
#
loop_
_entity.id
_entity.type
_entity.pdbx_description
1 polymer ?
#
loop_
_entity_poly.entity_id
_entity_poly.type
_entity_poly.pdbx_seq_one_letter_code
_entity_poly.pdbx_strand_id
1 'polypeptide(L)'
;MIENLICIKENDLLQWVCGESKILISMPFLDYAMVDSTRQLVFALSEPKPLPAVLTIFNAQGENLFWSAPPENAFFYYLTFNLSKEVVVVCSYAEKQNGWHDWFYSWDMKRNALSLSGPAY
;
A
#
# COMPACT_ATOMS: atom_id res chain seq x y z
N MET A 1 -17.88 -5.39 -4.24
CA MET A 1 -16.62 -5.03 -4.92
C MET A 1 -16.21 -3.65 -4.43
N ILE A 2 -14.92 -3.39 -4.25
CA ILE A 2 -14.42 -2.03 -3.96
C ILE A 2 -14.51 -1.19 -5.22
N GLU A 3 -15.20 -0.07 -5.13
CA GLU A 3 -15.46 0.87 -6.22
C GLU A 3 -15.22 2.29 -5.75
N ASN A 4 -14.89 3.19 -6.68
CA ASN A 4 -14.80 4.63 -6.44
C ASN A 4 -13.90 4.98 -5.24
N LEU A 5 -12.69 4.43 -5.19
CA LEU A 5 -11.70 4.84 -4.20
C LEU A 5 -11.35 6.32 -4.41
N ILE A 6 -11.49 7.10 -3.35
CA ILE A 6 -11.16 8.53 -3.29
C ILE A 6 -10.18 8.70 -2.14
N CYS A 7 -9.02 9.27 -2.45
CA CYS A 7 -7.97 9.61 -1.51
C CYS A 7 -7.95 11.14 -1.37
N ILE A 8 -8.35 11.67 -0.20
CA ILE A 8 -8.43 13.11 0.08
C ILE A 8 -7.32 13.44 1.09
N LYS A 9 -6.14 13.82 0.58
CA LYS A 9 -4.95 14.05 1.41
C LYS A 9 -5.13 15.23 2.36
N GLU A 10 -5.82 16.28 1.91
CA GLU A 10 -6.01 17.52 2.67
C GLU A 10 -6.79 17.30 3.97
N ASN A 11 -7.63 16.27 4.00
CA ASN A 11 -8.49 15.93 5.12
C ASN A 11 -8.11 14.60 5.78
N ASP A 12 -6.97 13.99 5.40
CA ASP A 12 -6.54 12.69 5.92
C ASP A 12 -7.65 11.64 5.82
N LEU A 13 -8.29 11.55 4.64
CA LEU A 13 -9.51 10.78 4.47
C LEU A 13 -9.41 9.83 3.28
N LEU A 14 -9.69 8.55 3.54
CA LEU A 14 -9.84 7.52 2.53
C LEU A 14 -11.30 7.11 2.45
N GLN A 15 -11.84 7.06 1.24
CA GLN A 15 -13.24 6.71 1.01
C GLN A 15 -13.36 5.74 -0.15
N TRP A 16 -14.25 4.76 -0.03
CA TRP A 16 -14.68 3.94 -1.18
C TRP A 16 -16.10 3.43 -0.98
N VAL A 17 -16.64 2.79 -2.02
CA VAL A 17 -17.92 2.10 -1.98
C VAL A 17 -17.67 0.60 -1.99
N CYS A 18 -18.39 -0.15 -1.15
CA CYS A 18 -18.43 -1.60 -1.18
C CYS A 18 -19.88 -2.07 -1.16
N GLY A 19 -20.41 -2.43 -2.32
CA GLY A 19 -21.85 -2.73 -2.47
C GLY A 19 -22.68 -1.48 -2.20
N GLU A 20 -23.62 -1.56 -1.26
CA GLU A 20 -24.46 -0.41 -0.87
C GLU A 20 -23.81 0.44 0.23
N SER A 21 -22.68 0.00 0.79
CA SER A 21 -22.01 0.69 1.89
C SER A 21 -20.97 1.69 1.38
N LYS A 22 -21.01 2.90 1.93
CA LYS A 22 -19.93 3.89 1.80
C LYS A 22 -18.98 3.73 2.99
N ILE A 23 -17.73 3.39 2.70
CA ILE A 23 -16.68 3.25 3.70
C ILE A 23 -15.90 4.55 3.78
N LEU A 24 -15.62 4.99 5.01
CA LEU A 24 -14.91 6.23 5.29
C LEU A 24 -13.89 5.99 6.42
N ILE A 25 -12.62 6.22 6.14
CA ILE A 25 -11.53 6.03 7.08
C ILE A 25 -10.77 7.33 7.24
N SER A 26 -10.60 7.76 8.49
CA SER A 26 -9.62 8.79 8.83
C SER A 26 -8.25 8.14 8.96
N MET A 27 -7.31 8.62 8.15
CA MET A 27 -5.93 8.12 8.09
C MET A 27 -4.97 9.31 8.13
N PRO A 28 -4.44 9.66 9.32
CA PRO A 28 -3.56 10.80 9.48
C PRO A 28 -2.36 10.76 8.54
N PHE A 29 -2.01 11.93 7.99
CA PHE A 29 -0.92 12.12 7.05
C PHE A 29 -1.02 11.20 5.82
N LEU A 30 -2.22 11.07 5.26
CA LEU A 30 -2.48 10.23 4.08
C LEU A 30 -1.70 10.76 2.86
N ASP A 31 -0.95 9.88 2.19
CA ASP A 31 -0.24 10.24 0.97
C ASP A 31 -0.82 9.59 -0.27
N TYR A 32 -0.91 8.26 -0.34
CA TYR A 32 -1.35 7.59 -1.56
C TYR A 32 -2.15 6.34 -1.24
N ALA A 33 -3.10 5.97 -2.09
CA ALA A 33 -3.83 4.73 -1.92
C ALA A 33 -4.19 4.11 -3.27
N MET A 34 -4.25 2.77 -3.31
CA MET A 34 -4.58 2.01 -4.50
C MET A 34 -5.43 0.79 -4.17
N VAL A 35 -6.39 0.47 -5.03
CA VAL A 35 -7.25 -0.71 -4.89
C VAL A 35 -6.59 -1.91 -5.52
N ASP A 36 -6.49 -2.99 -4.78
CA ASP A 36 -6.28 -4.32 -5.31
C ASP A 36 -7.63 -4.96 -5.62
N SER A 37 -8.05 -4.89 -6.88
CA SER A 37 -9.34 -5.45 -7.30
C SER A 37 -9.33 -6.98 -7.34
N THR A 38 -8.17 -7.62 -7.46
CA THR A 38 -8.09 -9.08 -7.48
C THR A 38 -8.33 -9.67 -6.10
N ARG A 39 -7.81 -9.01 -5.07
CA ARG A 39 -7.91 -9.44 -3.66
C ARG A 39 -8.97 -8.69 -2.85
N GLN A 40 -9.60 -7.66 -3.44
CA GLN A 40 -10.55 -6.77 -2.78
C GLN A 40 -9.96 -6.11 -1.53
N LEU A 41 -8.79 -5.48 -1.72
CA LEU A 41 -8.05 -4.77 -0.67
C LEU A 41 -7.81 -3.31 -1.07
N VAL A 42 -7.57 -2.46 -0.08
CA VAL A 42 -7.07 -1.10 -0.28
C VAL A 42 -5.71 -0.97 0.39
N PHE A 43 -4.69 -0.61 -0.38
CA PHE A 43 -3.36 -0.31 0.12
C PHE A 43 -3.23 1.20 0.26
N ALA A 44 -2.72 1.69 1.38
CA ALA A 44 -2.54 3.11 1.63
C ALA A 44 -1.17 3.40 2.26
N LEU A 45 -0.47 4.38 1.71
CA LEU A 45 0.76 4.95 2.23
C LEU A 45 0.43 6.23 3.00
N SER A 46 1.04 6.40 4.17
CA SER A 46 0.91 7.59 5.01
C SER A 46 2.25 7.98 5.65
N GLU A 47 2.20 9.09 6.39
CA GLU A 47 3.36 9.71 7.05
C GLU A 47 4.47 10.07 6.07
N PRO A 48 4.20 10.92 5.06
CA PRO A 48 5.24 11.35 4.13
C PRO A 48 6.22 12.30 4.84
N LYS A 49 7.54 11.99 4.87
CA LYS A 49 8.67 12.93 4.63
C LYS A 49 10.07 12.36 4.97
N PRO A 50 11.04 12.37 4.03
CA PRO A 50 10.92 12.75 2.61
C PRO A 50 10.10 11.74 1.78
N LEU A 51 9.86 10.55 2.32
CA LEU A 51 9.10 9.45 1.73
C LEU A 51 8.09 8.90 2.76
N PRO A 52 7.06 8.15 2.33
CA PRO A 52 6.11 7.50 3.24
C PRO A 52 6.77 6.55 4.23
N ALA A 53 6.29 6.56 5.47
CA ALA A 53 6.83 5.73 6.55
C ALA A 53 5.91 4.58 6.97
N VAL A 54 4.64 4.59 6.53
CA VAL A 54 3.66 3.56 6.91
C VAL A 54 2.88 3.09 5.70
N LEU A 55 2.79 1.77 5.55
CA LEU A 55 1.84 1.10 4.67
C LEU A 55 0.73 0.50 5.54
N THR A 56 -0.52 0.78 5.20
CA THR A 56 -1.69 0.13 5.80
C THR A 56 -2.52 -0.55 4.72
N ILE A 57 -3.06 -1.73 5.03
CA ILE A 57 -3.91 -2.50 4.13
C ILE A 57 -5.26 -2.72 4.80
N PHE A 58 -6.32 -2.32 4.11
CA PHE A 58 -7.70 -2.50 4.53
C PHE A 58 -8.38 -3.56 3.66
N ASN A 59 -9.36 -4.26 4.25
CA ASN A 59 -10.31 -5.03 3.47
C ASN A 59 -11.41 -4.12 2.87
N ALA A 60 -12.31 -4.72 2.10
CA ALA A 60 -13.41 -4.01 1.46
C ALA A 60 -14.37 -3.31 2.43
N GLN A 61 -14.44 -3.74 3.68
CA GLN A 61 -15.30 -3.16 4.73
C GLN A 61 -14.60 -2.06 5.53
N GLY A 62 -13.32 -1.80 5.25
CA GLY A 62 -12.52 -0.79 5.95
C GLY A 62 -11.85 -1.29 7.22
N GLU A 63 -11.87 -2.59 7.47
CA GLU A 63 -11.12 -3.17 8.58
C GLU A 63 -9.62 -3.18 8.22
N ASN A 64 -8.79 -2.69 9.14
CA ASN A 64 -7.34 -2.77 8.99
C ASN A 64 -6.89 -4.22 9.17
N LEU A 65 -6.32 -4.81 8.11
CA LEU A 65 -5.81 -6.17 8.13
C LEU A 65 -4.31 -6.22 8.44
N PHE A 66 -3.57 -5.19 8.04
CA PHE A 66 -2.13 -5.15 8.16
C PHE A 66 -1.62 -3.72 8.14
N TRP A 67 -0.53 -3.49 8.87
CA TRP A 67 0.28 -2.29 8.73
C TRP A 67 1.75 -2.64 8.92
N SER A 68 2.65 -1.91 8.27
CA SER A 68 4.07 -1.98 8.57
C SER A 68 4.81 -0.69 8.22
N ALA A 69 5.97 -0.53 8.86
CA ALA A 69 7.04 0.31 8.36
C ALA A 69 7.71 -0.34 7.12
N PRO A 70 8.55 0.40 6.37
CA PRO A 70 9.36 -0.20 5.31
C PRO A 70 10.24 -1.34 5.84
N PRO A 71 10.66 -2.27 4.98
CA PRO A 71 11.74 -3.19 5.29
C PRO A 71 12.98 -2.46 5.82
N GLU A 72 13.80 -3.15 6.62
CA GLU A 72 15.01 -2.57 7.19
C GLU A 72 15.91 -1.96 6.12
N ASN A 73 16.41 -0.73 6.37
CA ASN A 73 17.23 0.06 5.45
C ASN A 73 16.57 0.44 4.11
N ALA A 74 15.26 0.24 3.99
CA ALA A 74 14.47 0.64 2.83
C ALA A 74 13.59 1.85 3.15
N PHE A 75 13.07 2.46 2.09
CA PHE A 75 12.01 3.46 2.14
C PHE A 75 10.83 2.97 1.31
N PHE A 76 9.59 3.21 1.74
CA PHE A 76 8.47 3.06 0.82
C PHE A 76 8.56 4.14 -0.25
N TYR A 77 8.38 3.76 -1.51
CA TYR A 77 8.49 4.69 -2.63
C TYR A 77 7.13 4.97 -3.28
N TYR A 78 6.48 3.95 -3.85
CA TYR A 78 5.15 4.09 -4.43
C TYR A 78 4.42 2.74 -4.49
N LEU A 79 3.10 2.77 -4.73
CA LEU A 79 2.29 1.59 -5.02
C LEU A 79 2.13 1.41 -6.53
N THR A 80 2.15 0.16 -6.99
CA THR A 80 1.90 -0.17 -8.40
C THR A 80 1.30 -1.56 -8.53
N PHE A 81 0.97 -1.98 -9.76
CA PHE A 81 0.46 -3.31 -10.05
C PHE A 81 1.56 -4.24 -10.54
N ASN A 82 1.54 -5.49 -10.08
CA ASN A 82 2.32 -6.56 -10.70
C ASN A 82 1.62 -7.07 -11.98
N LEU A 83 2.23 -8.06 -12.66
CA LEU A 83 1.65 -8.67 -13.87
C LEU A 83 0.30 -9.37 -13.62
N SER A 84 0.04 -9.79 -12.38
CA SER A 84 -1.24 -10.37 -11.95
C SER A 84 -2.29 -9.32 -11.62
N LYS A 85 -2.00 -8.03 -11.79
CA LYS A 85 -2.84 -6.88 -11.41
C LYS A 85 -3.11 -6.78 -9.89
N GLU A 86 -2.25 -7.37 -9.08
CA GLU A 86 -2.25 -7.21 -7.64
C GLU A 86 -1.43 -5.97 -7.27
N VAL A 87 -1.85 -5.27 -6.22
CA VAL A 87 -1.08 -4.14 -5.68
C VAL A 87 0.18 -4.67 -5.00
N VAL A 88 1.31 -4.06 -5.36
CA VAL A 88 2.62 -4.22 -4.73
C VAL A 88 3.14 -2.86 -4.30
N VAL A 89 3.94 -2.83 -3.24
CA VAL A 89 4.67 -1.64 -2.83
C VAL A 89 6.10 -1.74 -3.35
N VAL A 90 6.59 -0.66 -3.97
CA VAL A 90 8.01 -0.52 -4.31
C VAL A 90 8.73 0.06 -3.11
N CYS A 91 9.76 -0.64 -2.66
CA CYS A 91 10.67 -0.15 -1.63
C CYS A 91 12.01 0.19 -2.27
N SER A 92 12.59 1.33 -1.91
CA SER A 92 13.87 1.81 -2.42
C SER A 92 14.95 1.75 -1.34
N TYR A 93 16.16 1.37 -1.73
CA TYR A 93 17.34 1.29 -0.85
C TYR A 93 18.39 2.32 -1.27
N ALA A 94 19.02 2.98 -0.29
CA ALA A 94 20.10 3.92 -0.56
C ALA A 94 21.30 3.25 -1.26
N GLU A 95 21.62 2.01 -0.87
CA GLU A 95 22.64 1.19 -1.50
C GLU A 95 22.01 0.02 -2.26
N LYS A 96 22.61 -0.34 -3.40
CA LYS A 96 22.12 -1.44 -4.23
C LYS A 96 22.18 -2.76 -3.47
N GLN A 97 21.03 -3.41 -3.33
CA GLN A 97 20.93 -4.80 -2.91
C GLN A 97 20.97 -5.66 -4.16
N ASN A 98 21.94 -6.58 -4.28
CA ASN A 98 22.09 -7.46 -5.45
C ASN A 98 22.05 -6.73 -6.82
N GLY A 99 22.58 -5.51 -6.89
CA GLY A 99 22.64 -4.71 -8.12
C GLY A 99 21.45 -3.76 -8.36
N TRP A 100 20.42 -3.80 -7.51
CA TRP A 100 19.18 -3.02 -7.67
C TRP A 100 18.93 -2.11 -6.47
N HIS A 101 18.43 -0.90 -6.72
CA HIS A 101 17.98 0.02 -5.67
C HIS A 101 16.54 -0.29 -5.26
N ASP A 102 15.68 -0.57 -6.22
CA ASP A 102 14.25 -0.68 -5.99
C ASP A 102 13.81 -2.14 -6.06
N TRP A 103 12.85 -2.49 -5.21
CA TRP A 103 12.35 -3.85 -5.09
C TRP A 103 10.85 -3.86 -4.87
N PHE A 104 10.17 -4.80 -5.54
CA PHE A 104 8.75 -5.07 -5.32
C PHE A 104 8.55 -5.92 -4.08
N TYR A 105 7.62 -5.48 -3.23
CA TYR A 105 7.11 -6.22 -2.10
C TYR A 105 5.61 -6.45 -2.25
N SER A 106 5.18 -7.69 -2.00
CA SER A 106 3.78 -8.07 -1.91
C SER A 106 3.43 -8.41 -0.46
N TRP A 107 2.19 -8.17 -0.07
CA TRP A 107 1.71 -8.65 1.22
C TRP A 107 1.34 -10.14 1.13
N ASP A 108 2.08 -10.97 1.87
CA ASP A 108 1.77 -12.39 2.06
C ASP A 108 0.77 -12.52 3.22
N MET A 109 -0.48 -12.77 2.88
CA MET A 109 -1.58 -12.91 3.85
C MET A 109 -1.40 -14.12 4.79
N LYS A 110 -0.67 -15.17 4.38
CA LYS A 110 -0.45 -16.36 5.23
C LYS A 110 0.59 -16.08 6.30
N ARG A 111 1.63 -15.32 5.95
CA ARG A 111 2.70 -14.91 6.88
C ARG A 111 2.39 -13.60 7.58
N ASN A 112 1.36 -12.89 7.13
CA ASN A 112 1.01 -11.54 7.53
C ASN A 112 2.21 -10.59 7.52
N ALA A 113 2.96 -10.60 6.40
CA ALA A 113 4.20 -9.85 6.27
C ALA A 113 4.45 -9.42 4.82
N LEU A 114 5.26 -8.38 4.62
CA LEU A 114 5.76 -8.02 3.29
C LEU A 114 6.81 -9.03 2.84
N SER A 115 6.62 -9.57 1.64
CA SER A 115 7.50 -10.55 1.02
C SER A 115 8.13 -9.97 -0.25
N LEU A 116 9.45 -10.04 -0.31
CA LEU A 116 10.24 -9.63 -1.47
C LEU A 116 9.84 -10.47 -2.69
N SER A 117 9.41 -9.82 -3.75
CA SER A 117 8.89 -10.48 -4.96
C SER A 117 9.87 -10.40 -6.14
N GLY A 118 10.74 -9.39 -6.18
CA GLY A 118 11.75 -9.24 -7.22
C GLY A 118 12.22 -7.78 -7.35
N PRO A 119 13.26 -7.52 -8.16
CA PRO A 119 13.76 -6.17 -8.38
C PRO A 119 12.72 -5.34 -9.14
N ALA A 120 12.65 -4.05 -8.79
CA ALA A 120 11.97 -3.02 -9.55
C ALA A 120 13.01 -2.25 -10.37
N TYR A 121 12.57 -1.81 -11.55
CA TYR A 121 13.37 -1.39 -12.70
C TYR A 121 14.48 -0.37 -12.40
#